data_AF-C0D1R4-F1
#
_entry.id   AF-C0D1R4-F1
#
_cell.length_a   1.000
_cell.length_b   1.000
_cell.length_c   1.000
_cell.angle_alpha   90.00
_cell.angle_beta   90.00
_cell.angle_gamma   90.00
#
_symmetry.space_group_name_H-M   'P 1'
#
loop_
_entity.id
_entity.type
_entity.pdbx_description
1 polymer ?
#
loop_
_entity_poly.entity_id
_entity_poly.type
_entity_poly.pdbx_seq_one_letter_code
_entity_poly.pdbx_strand_id
1 'polypeptide(L)' 'MNILVSACLMGVKCRYNGGGELVPGIRELMERCHPVPVCPEI' A
#
# COMPACT_ATOMS: atom_id res chain seq x y z
N MET A 1 9.58 1.38 -12.71
CA MET A 1 8.49 2.39 -12.75
C MET A 1 7.97 2.56 -11.34
N ASN A 2 7.85 3.80 -10.86
CA ASN A 2 7.32 4.07 -9.52
C ASN A 2 5.82 4.29 -9.61
N ILE A 3 5.05 3.64 -8.74
CA ILE A 3 3.60 3.78 -8.68
C ILE A 3 3.23 4.12 -7.25
N LEU A 4 2.44 5.17 -7.05
CA LEU A 4 1.89 5.47 -5.74
C LEU A 4 0.74 4.51 -5.44
N VAL A 5 0.77 3.90 -4.28
CA VAL A 5 -0.24 2.95 -3.84
C VAL A 5 -0.68 3.32 -2.44
N SER A 6 -1.98 3.20 -2.15
CA SER A 6 -2.50 3.45 -0.81
C SER A 6 -1.76 2.58 0.21
N ALA A 7 -1.11 3.21 1.20
CA ALA A 7 -0.29 2.51 2.19
C ALA A 7 -1.07 1.44 2.95
N CYS A 8 -2.37 1.66 3.15
CA CYS A 8 -3.26 0.71 3.80
C CYS A 8 -3.42 -0.62 3.04
N LEU A 9 -3.20 -0.65 1.72
CA LEU A 9 -3.21 -1.86 0.88
C LEU A 9 -1.91 -2.64 0.97
N MET A 10 -0.83 -1.98 1.42
CA MET A 10 0.47 -2.59 1.67
C MET A 10 0.59 -3.07 3.12
N GLY A 11 -0.52 -3.12 3.87
CA GLY A 11 -0.56 -3.55 5.27
C GLY A 11 -0.18 -2.47 6.29
N VAL A 12 0.05 -1.22 5.88
CA VAL A 12 0.33 -0.13 6.82
C VAL A 12 -0.94 0.21 7.59
N LYS A 13 -0.82 0.30 8.92
CA LYS A 13 -1.93 0.61 9.84
C LYS A 13 -2.27 2.11 9.85
N CYS A 14 -2.66 2.64 8.69
CA CYS A 14 -2.95 4.06 8.50
C CYS A 14 -4.43 4.36 8.27
N ARG A 15 -5.33 3.35 8.29
CA ARG A 15 -6.77 3.62 8.21
C ARG A 15 -7.24 4.35 9.47
N TYR A 16 -8.32 5.12 9.36
CA TYR A 16 -8.96 5.80 10.49
C TYR A 16 -9.31 4.89 11.68
N ASN A 17 -9.51 3.58 11.44
CA ASN A 17 -9.78 2.58 12.48
C ASN A 17 -8.50 1.91 13.03
N GLY A 18 -7.31 2.41 12.69
CA GLY A 18 -6.02 1.81 13.05
C GLY A 18 -5.70 0.51 12.30
N GLY A 19 -6.49 0.16 11.29
CA GLY A 19 -6.31 -1.05 10.48
C GLY A 19 -5.37 -0.86 9.28
N GLY A 20 -4.93 -1.98 8.73
CA GLY A 20 -4.16 -2.10 7.49
C GLY A 20 -4.35 -3.50 6.92
N GLU A 21 -4.40 -3.64 5.60
CA GLU A 21 -4.62 -4.92 4.92
C GLU A 21 -3.56 -5.09 3.84
N LEU A 22 -2.73 -6.12 3.94
CA LEU A 22 -1.82 -6.47 2.85
C LEU A 22 -2.59 -7.24 1.80
N VAL A 23 -2.95 -6.58 0.70
CA VAL A 23 -3.69 -7.26 -0.37
C VAL A 23 -2.75 -8.15 -1.19
N PRO A 24 -3.16 -9.39 -1.55
CA PRO A 24 -2.29 -10.34 -2.25
C PRO A 24 -1.66 -9.78 -3.52
N GLY A 25 -2.41 -8.99 -4.29
CA GLY A 25 -1.95 -8.39 -5.55
C GLY A 25 -0.80 -7.38 -5.41
N ILE A 26 -0.49 -6.89 -4.19
CA ILE A 26 0.70 -6.04 -3.97
C ILE A 26 1.98 -6.82 -4.21
N ARG A 27 2.01 -8.13 -3.89
CA ARG A 27 3.21 -8.95 -4.11
C ARG A 27 3.51 -9.07 -5.60
N GLU A 28 2.50 -9.37 -6.41
CA GLU A 28 2.64 -9.43 -7.87
C GLU A 28 3.00 -8.06 -8.47
N LEU A 29 2.49 -6.96 -7.89
CA LEU A 29 2.81 -5.61 -8.32
C LEU A 29 4.27 -5.23 -8.03
N MET A 30 4.82 -5.67 -6.90
CA MET A 30 6.23 -5.45 -6.52
C MET A 30 7.21 -6.13 -7.48
N GLU A 31 6.81 -7.22 -8.14
CA GLU A 31 7.66 -7.89 -9.15
C GLU A 31 7.76 -7.09 -10.46
N ARG A 32 6.76 -6.24 -10.74
CA ARG A 32 6.65 -5.51 -12.02
C ARG A 32 7.04 -4.04 -11.90
N CYS A 33 6.82 -3.44 -10.73
CA CYS A 33 6.98 -2.03 -10.45
C CYS A 33 7.48 -1.82 -9.02
N HIS A 34 7.87 -0.58 -8.70
CA HIS A 34 8.19 -0.19 -7.32
C HIS A 34 7.00 0.56 -6.73
N PRO A 35 6.13 -0.11 -5.95
CA PRO A 35 5.03 0.55 -5.26
C PRO A 35 5.56 1.40 -4.11
N VAL A 36 5.18 2.68 -4.11
CA VAL A 36 5.49 3.63 -3.04
C VAL A 36 4.23 3.79 -2.18
N PRO A 37 4.25 3.37 -0.90
CA PRO A 37 3.10 3.50 -0.03
C PRO A 37 2.84 4.99 0.30
N VAL A 38 1.60 5.44 0.11
CA VAL A 38 1.15 6.79 0.44
C VAL A 38 -0.20 6.74 1.15
N CYS A 39 -0.38 7.52 2.21
CA CYS A 39 -1.68 7.73 2.83
C CYS A 39 -1.91 9.24 2.93
N PRO A 40 -2.86 9.83 2.17
CA PRO A 40 -3.08 11.28 2.19
C PRO A 40 -3.61 11.82 3.53
N GLU A 41 -4.12 10.94 4.39
CA GLU A 41 -4.67 11.29 5.70
C GLU A 41 -3.58 11.53 6.76
N ILE A 42 -2.33 11.14 6.50
CA ILE A 42 -1.20 11.15 7.45
C ILE A 42 0.05 11.77 6.84
#